data_AF-A0A2R6Y0W1-F1
#
_entry.id   AF-A0A2R6Y0W1-F1
#
_cell.length_a   1.000
_cell.length_b   1.000
_cell.length_c   1.000
_cell.angle_alpha   90.00
_cell.angle_beta   90.00
_cell.angle_gamma   90.00
#
_symmetry.space_group_name_H-M   'P 1'
#
loop_
_entity.id
_entity.type
_entity.pdbx_description
1 polymer ?
#
loop_
_entity_poly.entity_id
_entity_poly.type
_entity_poly.pdbx_seq_one_letter_code
_entity_poly.pdbx_strand_id
1 'polypeptide(L)'
;MLKTRALKQALKKVIDPELGENIVDLGMVERIEWKKDGHLHLTIALTSPLCPLTEAIQEQIEKTVRLTFPQSPPKVEITWGELSNDKKKALADRLMDRHIVSNQLMAKIYQKNPLLRILTIMSGKGGVGKSTLTANLAIAFAEQGLKVGVIDADMYGYTLPRLVGLKGAIVIDAMTVPPLAYGVRWMSLGLFQERNLPVLWRGPMLGKTLRHFANEVYWGDLDLLLIDMPPGTGDMALDVAELFPKKRYDVIVTTPEKEASYIAERAAGMSKLAKSQAEVTLLGIIENMSYHICHHCGEKEALFGVGGGASVAEALNVPLLAQIPFAPRGGLYVHQPILKEPMIHLAQTLWLMIESRVHLEQVR
;
A
#
# COMPACT_ATOMS: atom_id res chain seq x y z
N MET A 1 -4.06 33.30 26.45
CA MET A 1 -3.17 32.14 26.75
C MET A 1 -3.93 30.84 27.02
N LEU A 2 -4.93 30.80 27.92
CA LEU A 2 -5.71 29.58 28.22
C LEU A 2 -6.42 28.98 27.00
N LYS A 3 -7.12 29.80 26.19
CA LYS A 3 -7.77 29.35 24.93
C LYS A 3 -6.80 28.72 23.94
N THR A 4 -5.63 29.34 23.73
CA THR A 4 -4.58 28.85 22.82
C THR A 4 -4.00 27.52 23.30
N ARG A 5 -3.76 27.36 24.60
CA ARG A 5 -3.23 26.11 25.17
C ARG A 5 -4.25 24.97 25.06
N ALA A 6 -5.51 25.23 25.39
CA ALA A 6 -6.60 24.27 25.24
C ALA A 6 -6.77 23.82 23.79
N LEU A 7 -6.74 24.76 22.85
CA LEU A 7 -6.81 24.46 21.42
C LEU A 7 -5.60 23.65 20.95
N LYS A 8 -4.37 24.03 21.32
CA LYS A 8 -3.17 23.27 20.94
C LYS A 8 -3.21 21.83 21.46
N GLN A 9 -3.76 21.61 22.65
CA GLN A 9 -3.95 20.26 23.20
C GLN A 9 -5.07 19.49 22.48
N ALA A 10 -6.15 20.16 22.09
CA ALA A 10 -7.21 19.54 21.30
C ALA A 10 -6.74 19.15 19.89
N LEU A 11 -5.91 19.99 19.26
CA LEU A 11 -5.33 19.73 17.93
C LEU A 11 -4.42 18.49 17.90
N LYS A 12 -4.00 17.92 19.04
CA LYS A 12 -3.35 16.60 19.10
C LYS A 12 -4.25 15.46 18.60
N LYS A 13 -5.57 15.67 18.51
CA LYS A 13 -6.51 14.70 17.94
C LYS A 13 -6.57 14.73 16.41
N VAL A 14 -5.99 15.76 15.79
CA VAL A 14 -5.92 15.88 14.34
C VAL A 14 -4.71 15.10 13.86
N ILE A 15 -4.97 14.10 13.02
CA ILE A 15 -3.96 13.21 12.48
C ILE A 15 -3.62 13.65 11.07
N ASP A 16 -2.33 13.80 10.80
CA ASP A 16 -1.83 13.91 9.44
C ASP A 16 -2.03 12.54 8.76
N PRO A 17 -2.88 12.44 7.73
CA PRO A 17 -3.20 11.16 7.11
C PRO A 17 -1.98 10.56 6.39
N GLU A 18 -1.05 11.37 5.88
CA GLU A 18 0.15 10.87 5.21
C GLU A 18 1.14 10.23 6.20
N LEU A 19 1.27 10.77 7.40
CA LEU A 19 2.22 10.28 8.40
C LEU A 19 1.60 9.37 9.46
N GLY A 20 0.27 9.40 9.62
CA GLY A 20 -0.46 8.65 10.65
C GLY A 20 -0.21 9.17 12.08
N GLU A 21 0.34 10.37 12.20
CA GLU A 21 0.75 10.99 13.47
C GLU A 21 0.08 12.36 13.64
N ASN A 22 0.00 12.86 14.88
CA ASN A 22 -0.74 14.10 15.12
C ASN A 22 0.02 15.36 14.70
N ILE A 23 -0.69 16.31 14.08
CA ILE A 23 -0.12 17.53 13.48
C ILE A 23 0.64 18.43 14.48
N VAL A 24 0.34 18.30 15.77
CA VAL A 24 1.01 19.09 16.83
C VAL A 24 2.36 18.49 17.17
N ASP A 25 2.44 17.18 17.35
CA ASP A 25 3.70 16.49 17.65
C ASP A 25 4.61 16.42 16.41
N LEU A 26 4.01 16.44 15.21
CA LEU A 26 4.70 16.64 13.94
C LEU A 26 5.25 18.06 13.74
N GLY A 27 4.89 19.02 14.60
CA GLY A 27 5.35 20.41 14.49
C GLY A 27 4.75 21.19 13.31
N MET A 28 3.66 20.68 12.71
CA MET A 28 2.98 21.30 11.57
C MET A 28 2.17 22.53 11.99
N VAL A 29 1.73 22.61 13.24
CA VAL A 29 1.01 23.79 13.77
C VAL A 29 2.00 24.91 14.09
N GLU A 30 2.23 25.80 13.12
CA GLU A 30 3.21 26.89 13.27
C GLU A 30 2.69 28.06 14.08
N ARG A 31 1.45 28.48 13.81
CA ARG A 31 0.84 29.65 14.45
C ARG A 31 -0.63 29.41 14.76
N ILE A 32 -1.04 29.95 15.91
CA ILE A 32 -2.42 29.99 16.38
C ILE A 32 -2.72 31.43 16.78
N GLU A 33 -3.48 32.14 15.96
CA GLU A 33 -3.84 33.54 16.18
C GLU A 33 -5.34 33.71 16.37
N TRP A 34 -5.72 34.46 17.40
CA TRP A 34 -7.11 34.87 17.61
C TRP A 34 -7.25 36.30 17.11
N LYS A 35 -8.05 36.50 16.06
CA LYS A 35 -8.33 37.82 15.50
C LYS A 35 -9.34 38.57 16.39
N LYS A 36 -9.36 39.89 16.29
CA LYS A 36 -10.19 40.77 17.15
C LYS A 36 -11.70 40.60 16.92
N ASP A 37 -12.08 40.11 15.75
CA ASP A 37 -13.45 39.75 15.35
C ASP A 37 -13.91 38.39 15.87
N GLY A 38 -13.04 37.65 16.59
CA GLY A 38 -13.33 36.32 17.11
C GLY A 38 -12.96 35.17 16.17
N HIS A 39 -12.40 35.44 14.98
CA HIS A 39 -11.93 34.40 14.08
C HIS A 39 -10.62 33.76 14.58
N LEU A 40 -10.48 32.47 14.30
CA LEU A 40 -9.28 31.70 14.58
C LEU A 40 -8.49 31.52 13.29
N HIS A 41 -7.28 32.08 13.24
CA HIS A 41 -6.36 31.90 12.13
C HIS A 41 -5.26 30.89 12.50
N LEU A 42 -5.12 29.84 11.70
CA LEU A 42 -4.12 28.78 11.87
C LEU A 42 -3.15 28.78 10.69
N THR A 43 -1.86 28.68 10.98
CA THR A 43 -0.84 28.39 9.96
C THR A 43 -0.39 26.95 10.12
N ILE A 44 -0.67 26.12 9.11
CA ILE A 44 -0.34 24.69 9.09
C ILE A 44 0.70 24.44 8.00
N ALA A 45 1.88 23.98 8.39
CA ALA A 45 2.98 23.64 7.49
C ALA A 45 2.93 22.16 7.12
N LEU A 46 2.85 21.86 5.83
CA LEU A 46 2.76 20.50 5.27
C LEU A 46 4.14 19.98 4.85
N THR A 47 4.24 18.66 4.72
CA THR A 47 5.43 17.95 4.21
C THR A 47 5.66 18.18 2.72
N SER A 48 4.58 18.42 1.96
CA SER A 48 4.59 18.64 0.50
C SER A 48 3.53 19.68 0.09
N PRO A 49 3.84 20.58 -0.86
CA PRO A 49 2.94 21.64 -1.33
C PRO A 49 1.72 21.13 -2.13
N LEU A 50 1.70 19.85 -2.52
CA LEU A 50 0.65 19.24 -3.33
C LEU A 50 -0.15 18.18 -2.58
N CYS A 51 -0.16 18.20 -1.24
CA CYS A 51 -0.89 17.19 -0.48
C CYS A 51 -2.40 17.28 -0.80
N PRO A 52 -3.00 16.25 -1.45
CA PRO A 52 -4.42 16.24 -1.78
C PRO A 52 -5.30 16.03 -0.54
N LEU A 53 -4.68 15.84 0.64
CA LEU A 53 -5.34 15.51 1.89
C LEU A 53 -5.50 16.74 2.81
N THR A 54 -5.23 17.95 2.31
CA THR A 54 -5.48 19.21 3.06
C THR A 54 -6.93 19.36 3.46
N GLU A 55 -7.87 18.94 2.61
CA GLU A 55 -9.30 18.91 2.91
C GLU A 55 -9.60 18.04 4.13
N ALA A 56 -8.99 16.84 4.20
CA ALA A 56 -9.17 15.91 5.33
C ALA A 56 -8.59 16.49 6.63
N ILE A 57 -7.43 17.15 6.57
CA ILE A 57 -6.84 17.83 7.74
C ILE A 57 -7.73 19.00 8.16
N GLN A 58 -8.22 19.80 7.21
CA GLN A 58 -9.12 20.93 7.49
C GLN A 58 -10.40 20.46 8.17
N GLU A 59 -11.06 19.43 7.67
CA GLU A 59 -12.29 18.89 8.27
C GLU A 59 -12.04 18.41 9.71
N GLN A 60 -10.93 17.69 9.94
CA GLN A 60 -10.53 17.27 11.28
C GLN A 60 -10.27 18.46 12.22
N ILE A 61 -9.60 19.51 11.74
CA ILE A 61 -9.35 20.74 12.51
C ILE A 61 -10.67 21.42 12.86
N GLU A 62 -11.54 21.66 11.89
CA GLU A 62 -12.84 22.32 12.11
C GLU A 62 -13.69 21.54 13.10
N LYS A 63 -13.76 20.21 12.96
CA LYS A 63 -14.46 19.32 13.90
C LYS A 63 -13.88 19.43 15.30
N THR A 64 -12.55 19.40 15.42
CA THR A 64 -11.84 19.51 16.71
C THR A 64 -12.10 20.86 17.38
N VAL A 65 -12.08 21.96 16.61
CA VAL A 65 -12.38 23.31 17.11
C VAL A 65 -13.82 23.41 17.60
N ARG A 66 -14.80 22.90 16.84
CA ARG A 66 -16.22 22.89 17.23
C ARG A 66 -16.44 22.13 18.55
N LEU A 67 -15.81 20.97 18.70
CA LEU A 67 -15.90 20.17 19.93
C LEU A 67 -15.21 20.83 21.13
N THR A 68 -14.16 21.63 20.89
CA THR A 68 -13.43 22.33 21.95
C THR A 68 -14.17 23.58 22.44
N PHE A 69 -14.92 24.25 21.56
CA PHE A 69 -15.65 25.48 21.85
C PHE A 69 -17.15 25.38 21.51
N PRO A 70 -17.92 24.51 22.19
CA PRO A 70 -19.30 24.20 21.81
C PRO A 70 -20.28 25.37 21.94
N GLN A 71 -20.03 26.32 22.84
CA GLN A 71 -20.95 27.46 23.05
C GLN A 71 -20.78 28.60 22.05
N SER A 72 -19.59 28.76 21.48
CA SER A 72 -19.30 29.79 20.48
C SER A 72 -18.10 29.34 19.64
N PRO A 73 -18.33 28.48 18.64
CA PRO A 73 -17.25 27.97 17.80
C PRO A 73 -16.74 29.10 16.90
N PRO A 74 -15.44 29.43 16.95
CA PRO A 74 -14.88 30.45 16.08
C PRO A 74 -14.89 29.97 14.63
N LYS A 75 -15.05 30.91 13.69
CA LYS A 75 -14.75 30.63 12.28
C LYS A 75 -13.25 30.35 12.13
N VAL A 76 -12.91 29.25 11.47
CA VAL A 76 -11.52 28.82 11.27
C VAL A 76 -11.06 29.25 9.89
N GLU A 77 -9.93 29.95 9.82
CA GLU A 77 -9.22 30.29 8.60
C GLU A 77 -7.84 29.63 8.64
N ILE A 78 -7.52 28.84 7.62
CA ILE A 78 -6.27 28.08 7.56
C ILE A 78 -5.41 28.63 6.43
N THR A 79 -4.16 28.96 6.76
CA THR A 79 -3.11 29.23 5.78
C THR A 79 -2.17 28.03 5.71
N TRP A 80 -2.02 27.49 4.52
CA TRP A 80 -1.13 26.36 4.24
C TRP A 80 0.27 26.86 3.92
N GLY A 81 1.25 26.32 4.61
CA GLY A 81 2.68 26.54 4.35
C GLY A 81 3.39 25.23 4.06
N GLU A 82 4.69 25.31 3.81
CA GLU A 82 5.57 24.16 3.71
C GLU A 82 6.51 24.11 4.91
N LEU A 83 6.76 22.92 5.45
CA LEU A 83 7.77 22.71 6.47
C LEU A 83 9.15 23.14 5.95
N SER A 84 9.87 23.95 6.71
CA SER A 84 11.27 24.24 6.39
C SER A 84 12.13 22.98 6.45
N ASN A 85 13.24 22.95 5.70
CA ASN A 85 14.15 21.80 5.69
C ASN A 85 14.62 21.40 7.11
N ASP A 86 14.87 22.38 7.99
CA ASP A 86 15.27 22.13 9.38
C ASP A 86 14.16 21.43 10.19
N LYS A 87 12.89 21.81 9.97
CA LYS A 87 11.76 21.15 10.63
C LYS A 87 11.47 19.78 10.04
N LYS A 88 11.63 19.60 8.71
CA LYS A 88 11.58 18.27 8.09
C LYS A 88 12.65 17.36 8.71
N LYS A 89 13.87 17.86 8.88
CA LYS A 89 14.97 17.13 9.54
C LYS A 89 14.63 16.77 10.99
N ALA A 90 14.18 17.72 11.80
CA ALA A 90 13.79 17.45 13.19
C ALA A 90 12.64 16.43 13.30
N LEU A 91 11.73 16.42 12.30
CA LEU A 91 10.69 15.42 12.19
C LEU A 91 11.27 14.04 11.83
N ALA A 92 12.21 13.96 10.89
CA ALA A 92 12.90 12.71 10.58
C ALA A 92 13.69 12.18 11.78
N ASP A 93 14.45 13.03 12.47
CA ASP A 93 15.18 12.65 13.68
C ASP A 93 14.23 12.11 14.77
N ARG A 94 13.07 12.74 14.97
CA ARG A 94 12.05 12.26 15.92
C ARG A 94 11.40 10.95 15.53
N LEU A 95 11.11 10.78 14.25
CA LEU A 95 10.61 9.52 13.73
C LEU A 95 11.69 8.45 13.93
N MET A 96 12.96 8.74 13.61
CA MET A 96 14.13 7.87 13.79
C MET A 96 14.50 7.58 15.26
N ASP A 97 14.33 8.49 16.22
CA ASP A 97 14.71 8.29 17.64
C ASP A 97 13.83 7.24 18.34
N ARG A 98 12.65 6.94 17.79
CA ARG A 98 11.84 5.76 18.16
C ARG A 98 12.36 4.45 17.55
N HIS A 99 13.46 4.47 16.78
CA HIS A 99 14.00 3.33 16.06
C HIS A 99 15.24 2.75 16.75
N ILE A 100 15.08 1.54 17.26
CA ILE A 100 16.19 0.72 17.74
C ILE A 100 17.19 0.48 16.60
N VAL A 101 18.46 0.79 16.88
CA VAL A 101 19.64 0.36 16.12
C VAL A 101 19.81 -1.14 16.33
N SER A 102 19.56 -1.97 15.32
CA SER A 102 20.10 -3.34 15.29
C SER A 102 20.47 -3.77 13.86
N ASN A 103 21.69 -4.30 13.73
CA ASN A 103 22.31 -4.81 12.50
C ASN A 103 21.92 -6.28 12.25
N GLN A 104 20.63 -6.60 12.20
CA GLN A 104 20.19 -7.95 11.85
C GLN A 104 19.33 -7.94 10.60
N LEU A 105 19.69 -8.86 9.68
CA LEU A 105 19.16 -9.08 8.33
C LEU A 105 17.66 -9.41 8.25
N MET A 106 16.93 -9.40 9.37
CA MET A 106 15.48 -9.49 9.37
C MET A 106 14.94 -8.12 8.98
N ALA A 107 14.05 -8.04 7.99
CA ALA A 107 13.45 -6.77 7.59
C ALA A 107 12.95 -6.04 8.86
N LYS A 108 13.47 -4.84 9.14
CA LYS A 108 13.15 -4.03 10.34
C LYS A 108 11.64 -3.89 10.54
N ILE A 109 10.89 -4.02 9.45
CA ILE A 109 9.44 -4.04 9.40
C ILE A 109 8.80 -5.09 10.34
N TYR A 110 9.36 -6.29 10.49
CA TYR A 110 8.84 -7.32 11.42
C TYR A 110 9.18 -7.04 12.87
N GLN A 111 10.35 -6.46 13.13
CA GLN A 111 10.73 -6.07 14.50
C GLN A 111 9.78 -4.99 15.03
N LYS A 112 9.37 -4.07 14.16
CA LYS A 112 8.40 -3.01 14.48
C LYS A 112 6.98 -3.54 14.64
N ASN A 113 6.55 -4.43 13.76
CA ASN A 113 5.23 -5.04 13.84
C ASN A 113 5.30 -6.57 13.68
N PRO A 114 5.37 -7.32 14.80
CA PRO A 114 5.31 -8.77 14.78
C PRO A 114 4.00 -9.31 14.19
N LEU A 115 2.93 -8.52 14.16
CA LEU A 115 1.63 -8.89 13.60
C LEU A 115 1.49 -8.56 12.11
N LEU A 116 2.51 -7.99 11.46
CA LEU A 116 2.49 -7.76 10.03
C LEU A 116 2.31 -9.08 9.26
N ARG A 117 1.47 -9.05 8.22
CA ARG A 117 1.31 -10.11 7.23
C ARG A 117 1.87 -9.64 5.89
N ILE A 118 2.50 -10.55 5.14
CA ILE A 118 2.97 -10.27 3.78
C ILE A 118 2.13 -11.05 2.79
N LEU A 119 1.56 -10.36 1.81
CA LEU A 119 0.86 -10.99 0.69
C LEU A 119 1.61 -10.72 -0.62
N THR A 120 2.23 -11.74 -1.20
CA THR A 120 2.88 -11.63 -2.50
C THR A 120 1.91 -11.96 -3.61
N ILE A 121 1.89 -11.10 -4.63
CA ILE A 121 1.08 -11.31 -5.84
C ILE A 121 2.03 -11.71 -6.96
N MET A 122 1.95 -12.97 -7.36
CA MET A 122 2.85 -13.58 -8.35
C MET A 122 2.14 -13.79 -9.70
N SER A 123 2.89 -13.89 -10.79
CA SER A 123 2.37 -14.38 -12.06
C SER A 123 3.41 -15.18 -12.84
N GLY A 124 2.95 -16.16 -13.62
CA GLY A 124 3.82 -16.91 -14.51
C GLY A 124 4.34 -16.05 -15.67
N LYS A 125 3.48 -15.21 -16.25
CA LYS A 125 3.80 -14.36 -17.40
C LYS A 125 3.51 -12.88 -17.14
N GLY A 126 4.12 -12.02 -17.95
CA GLY A 126 3.77 -10.59 -18.03
C GLY A 126 2.40 -10.39 -18.67
N GLY A 127 1.75 -9.26 -18.38
CA GLY A 127 0.49 -8.88 -19.04
C GLY A 127 -0.79 -9.51 -18.49
N VAL A 128 -0.73 -10.37 -17.46
CA VAL A 128 -1.95 -10.94 -16.81
C VAL A 128 -2.74 -9.95 -15.96
N GLY A 129 -2.33 -8.68 -15.91
CA GLY A 129 -2.95 -7.65 -15.07
C GLY A 129 -2.62 -7.74 -13.57
N LYS A 130 -1.53 -8.41 -13.21
CA LYS A 130 -1.03 -8.58 -11.84
C LYS A 130 -0.97 -7.26 -11.06
N SER A 131 -0.27 -6.24 -11.54
CA SER A 131 -0.14 -4.95 -10.85
C SER A 131 -1.48 -4.23 -10.67
N THR A 132 -2.38 -4.34 -11.67
CA THR A 132 -3.74 -3.81 -11.56
C THR A 132 -4.52 -4.54 -10.47
N LEU A 133 -4.42 -5.86 -10.40
CA LEU A 133 -5.02 -6.65 -9.33
C LEU A 133 -4.41 -6.29 -7.96
N THR A 134 -3.08 -6.17 -7.85
CA THR A 134 -2.39 -5.78 -6.62
C THR A 134 -2.90 -4.44 -6.10
N ALA A 135 -3.03 -3.44 -6.98
CA ALA A 135 -3.55 -2.13 -6.57
C ALA A 135 -5.00 -2.21 -6.09
N ASN A 136 -5.85 -2.94 -6.82
CA ASN A 136 -7.25 -3.11 -6.45
C ASN A 136 -7.42 -3.87 -5.13
N LEU A 137 -6.66 -4.93 -4.91
CA LEU A 137 -6.66 -5.66 -3.64
C LEU A 137 -6.20 -4.77 -2.49
N ALA A 138 -5.12 -4.02 -2.66
CA ALA A 138 -4.61 -3.13 -1.62
C ALA A 138 -5.67 -2.11 -1.17
N ILE A 139 -6.37 -1.49 -2.14
CA ILE A 139 -7.44 -0.53 -1.85
C ILE A 139 -8.63 -1.24 -1.19
N ALA A 140 -9.01 -2.43 -1.66
CA ALA A 140 -10.09 -3.21 -1.06
C ALA A 140 -9.80 -3.64 0.39
N PHE A 141 -8.54 -3.95 0.73
CA PHE A 141 -8.12 -4.19 2.11
C PHE A 141 -8.17 -2.91 2.95
N ALA A 142 -7.73 -1.78 2.40
CA ALA A 142 -7.80 -0.49 3.09
C ALA A 142 -9.24 -0.04 3.36
N GLU A 143 -10.18 -0.27 2.43
CA GLU A 143 -11.61 -0.03 2.64
C GLU A 143 -12.22 -0.91 3.75
N GLN A 144 -11.59 -2.06 4.07
CA GLN A 144 -11.95 -2.90 5.21
C GLN A 144 -11.34 -2.43 6.54
N GLY A 145 -10.61 -1.31 6.54
CA GLY A 145 -10.01 -0.71 7.72
C GLY A 145 -8.60 -1.21 8.05
N LEU A 146 -8.00 -2.04 7.20
CA LEU A 146 -6.62 -2.48 7.37
C LEU A 146 -5.64 -1.36 7.02
N LYS A 147 -4.54 -1.27 7.76
CA LYS A 147 -3.41 -0.39 7.41
C LYS A 147 -2.54 -1.12 6.38
N VAL A 148 -2.60 -0.67 5.13
CA VAL A 148 -2.01 -1.40 3.99
C VAL A 148 -0.83 -0.66 3.38
N GLY A 149 0.24 -1.40 3.12
CA GLY A 149 1.36 -0.97 2.28
C GLY A 149 1.46 -1.79 1.00
N VAL A 150 2.06 -1.22 -0.05
CA VAL A 150 2.38 -1.92 -1.29
C VAL A 150 3.82 -1.62 -1.69
N ILE A 151 4.60 -2.67 -1.93
CA ILE A 151 5.90 -2.59 -2.61
C ILE A 151 5.72 -3.07 -4.06
N ASP A 152 6.10 -2.23 -5.01
CA ASP A 152 6.32 -2.60 -6.40
C ASP A 152 7.70 -3.25 -6.55
N ALA A 153 7.74 -4.58 -6.65
CA ALA A 153 8.97 -5.33 -6.87
C ALA A 153 9.26 -5.56 -8.36
N ASP A 154 8.37 -5.11 -9.27
CA ASP A 154 8.63 -5.11 -10.71
C ASP A 154 9.48 -3.90 -11.11
N MET A 155 10.76 -3.97 -10.76
CA MET A 155 11.69 -2.85 -10.87
C MET A 155 11.89 -2.33 -12.29
N TYR A 156 11.70 -3.19 -13.31
CA TYR A 156 11.83 -2.81 -14.73
C TYR A 156 10.50 -2.36 -15.33
N GLY A 157 9.39 -2.90 -14.82
CA GLY A 157 8.05 -2.71 -15.36
C GLY A 157 7.08 -2.02 -14.40
N TYR A 158 7.56 -1.15 -13.49
CA TYR A 158 6.69 -0.53 -12.50
C TYR A 158 5.51 0.20 -13.15
N THR A 159 4.32 -0.12 -12.66
CA THR A 159 3.06 0.48 -13.15
C THR A 159 2.26 1.11 -12.03
N LEU A 160 2.51 0.72 -10.78
CA LEU A 160 1.68 1.11 -9.64
C LEU A 160 1.60 2.62 -9.45
N PRO A 161 2.72 3.40 -9.44
CA PRO A 161 2.62 4.85 -9.28
C PRO A 161 1.72 5.52 -10.31
N ARG A 162 1.79 5.07 -11.57
CA ARG A 162 0.96 5.62 -12.65
C ARG A 162 -0.51 5.22 -12.47
N LEU A 163 -0.75 3.95 -12.12
CA LEU A 163 -2.10 3.41 -11.95
C LEU A 163 -2.88 4.12 -10.84
N VAL A 164 -2.21 4.47 -9.75
CA VAL A 164 -2.83 5.18 -8.61
C VAL A 164 -2.63 6.70 -8.64
N GLY A 165 -2.03 7.25 -9.71
CA GLY A 165 -1.91 8.69 -9.91
C GLY A 165 -0.88 9.41 -9.04
N LEU A 166 0.14 8.69 -8.55
CA LEU A 166 1.20 9.23 -7.70
C LEU A 166 2.26 10.01 -8.48
N LYS A 167 2.86 11.02 -7.84
CA LYS A 167 3.85 11.92 -8.45
C LYS A 167 5.22 11.94 -7.75
N GLY A 168 5.43 11.12 -6.74
CA GLY A 168 6.73 10.95 -6.09
C GLY A 168 6.63 10.45 -4.65
N ALA A 169 7.77 10.25 -4.01
CA ALA A 169 7.88 9.96 -2.58
C ALA A 169 8.56 11.13 -1.85
N ILE A 170 8.26 11.28 -0.56
CA ILE A 170 8.92 12.30 0.27
C ILE A 170 10.19 11.67 0.83
N VAL A 171 11.34 12.30 0.53
CA VAL A 171 12.64 11.92 1.09
C VAL A 171 13.06 12.97 2.09
N ILE A 172 13.34 12.56 3.32
CA ILE A 172 13.82 13.42 4.39
C ILE A 172 15.13 12.81 4.92
N ASP A 173 16.26 13.43 4.54
CA ASP A 173 17.61 12.89 4.78
C ASP A 173 17.75 11.45 4.23
N ALA A 174 17.99 10.44 5.09
CA ALA A 174 18.08 9.04 4.70
C ALA A 174 16.74 8.28 4.75
N MET A 175 15.66 8.90 5.25
CA MET A 175 14.36 8.25 5.43
C MET A 175 13.40 8.59 4.29
N THR A 176 12.78 7.56 3.74
CA THR A 176 11.75 7.71 2.71
C THR A 176 10.38 7.49 3.32
N VAL A 177 9.46 8.43 3.13
CA VAL A 177 8.05 8.28 3.48
C VAL A 177 7.26 7.94 2.20
N PRO A 178 6.58 6.78 2.16
CA PRO A 178 5.75 6.41 1.02
C PRO A 178 4.51 7.31 0.97
N PRO A 179 4.13 7.82 -0.21
CA PRO A 179 2.90 8.58 -0.36
C PRO A 179 1.68 7.72 0.00
N LEU A 180 0.69 8.36 0.62
CA LEU A 180 -0.61 7.76 0.90
C LEU A 180 -1.59 8.09 -0.23
N ALA A 181 -2.17 7.07 -0.86
CA ALA A 181 -3.28 7.23 -1.80
C ALA A 181 -4.28 6.08 -1.63
N TYR A 182 -5.58 6.40 -1.69
CA TYR A 182 -6.66 5.42 -1.50
C TYR A 182 -6.55 4.62 -0.18
N GLY A 183 -6.04 5.24 0.89
CA GLY A 183 -5.82 4.57 2.18
C GLY A 183 -4.62 3.60 2.21
N VAL A 184 -3.82 3.55 1.15
CA VAL A 184 -2.69 2.63 0.98
C VAL A 184 -1.38 3.42 0.88
N ARG A 185 -0.32 2.93 1.52
CA ARG A 185 1.05 3.45 1.35
C ARG A 185 1.73 2.75 0.18
N TRP A 186 2.29 3.52 -0.77
CA TRP A 186 2.86 2.95 -2.00
C TRP A 186 4.36 3.19 -2.08
N MET A 187 5.13 2.16 -2.40
CA MET A 187 6.56 2.29 -2.68
C MET A 187 6.91 1.60 -4.00
N SER A 188 7.63 2.32 -4.87
CA SER A 188 8.04 1.84 -6.19
C SER A 188 9.21 2.68 -6.68
N LEU A 189 10.08 2.10 -7.51
CA LEU A 189 11.11 2.87 -8.22
C LEU A 189 10.51 4.00 -9.06
N GLY A 190 9.30 3.82 -9.58
CA GLY A 190 8.60 4.84 -10.37
C GLY A 190 8.30 6.14 -9.62
N LEU A 191 8.44 6.17 -8.29
CA LEU A 191 8.29 7.38 -7.47
C LEU A 191 9.53 8.29 -7.50
N PHE A 192 10.69 7.75 -7.88
CA PHE A 192 11.96 8.49 -7.90
C PHE A 192 12.40 8.88 -9.30
N GLN A 193 11.65 8.45 -10.32
CA GLN A 193 11.99 8.77 -11.70
C GLN A 193 11.32 10.09 -12.11
N GLU A 194 12.14 11.07 -12.50
CA GLU A 194 11.64 12.20 -13.27
C GLU A 194 11.08 11.70 -14.61
N ARG A 195 9.89 12.17 -15.00
CA ARG A 195 9.02 11.58 -16.04
C ARG A 195 9.65 11.30 -17.43
N ASN A 196 10.90 11.70 -17.69
CA ASN A 196 11.55 11.68 -19.00
C ASN A 196 12.99 11.13 -19.07
N LEU A 197 13.56 10.53 -18.00
CA LEU A 197 14.92 9.97 -18.06
C LEU A 197 14.94 8.44 -17.84
N PRO A 198 15.36 7.63 -18.83
CA PRO A 198 15.61 6.21 -18.60
C PRO A 198 16.83 6.06 -17.69
N VAL A 199 16.59 5.74 -16.42
CA VAL A 199 17.65 5.41 -15.46
C VAL A 199 18.00 3.95 -15.66
N LEU A 200 19.25 3.69 -16.06
CA LEU A 200 19.74 2.33 -16.24
C LEU A 200 20.11 1.71 -14.88
N TRP A 201 19.16 1.01 -14.27
CA TRP A 201 19.38 0.28 -13.03
C TRP A 201 20.10 -1.05 -13.32
N ARG A 202 21.30 -1.24 -12.75
CA ARG A 202 22.02 -2.54 -12.82
C ARG A 202 21.49 -3.48 -11.74
N GLY A 203 21.43 -4.79 -12.01
CA GLY A 203 20.86 -5.82 -11.12
C GLY A 203 21.21 -5.69 -9.62
N PRO A 204 22.49 -5.51 -9.23
CA PRO A 204 22.87 -5.33 -7.82
C PRO A 204 22.24 -4.10 -7.14
N MET A 205 21.82 -3.09 -7.89
CA MET A 205 21.08 -1.94 -7.36
C MET A 205 19.63 -2.28 -7.06
N LEU A 206 19.01 -3.23 -7.79
CA LEU A 206 17.61 -3.60 -7.57
C LEU A 206 17.39 -4.28 -6.23
N GLY A 207 18.23 -5.26 -5.89
CA GLY A 207 18.21 -5.88 -4.57
C GLY A 207 18.52 -4.88 -3.44
N LYS A 208 19.40 -3.90 -3.69
CA LYS A 208 19.65 -2.80 -2.74
C LYS A 208 18.41 -1.91 -2.56
N THR A 209 17.71 -1.56 -3.64
CA THR A 209 16.46 -0.80 -3.58
C THR A 209 15.40 -1.57 -2.80
N LEU A 210 15.22 -2.87 -3.05
CA LEU A 210 14.25 -3.67 -2.31
C LEU A 210 14.61 -3.72 -0.81
N ARG A 211 15.90 -3.84 -0.47
CA ARG A 211 16.38 -3.71 0.91
C ARG A 211 16.08 -2.34 1.52
N HIS A 212 16.27 -1.26 0.76
CA HIS A 212 15.89 0.09 1.18
C HIS A 212 14.38 0.16 1.46
N PHE A 213 13.54 -0.35 0.55
CA PHE A 213 12.09 -0.41 0.75
C PHE A 213 11.67 -1.18 2.00
N ALA A 214 12.34 -2.28 2.32
CA ALA A 214 12.04 -3.09 3.50
C ALA A 214 12.54 -2.47 4.82
N ASN A 215 13.65 -1.73 4.81
CA ASN A 215 14.38 -1.34 6.03
C ASN A 215 14.44 0.16 6.33
N GLU A 216 14.41 1.00 5.30
CA GLU A 216 14.70 2.44 5.40
C GLU A 216 13.46 3.30 5.06
N VAL A 217 12.36 2.67 4.66
CA VAL A 217 11.07 3.32 4.45
C VAL A 217 10.27 3.37 5.74
N TYR A 218 9.70 4.54 6.03
CA TYR A 218 8.76 4.73 7.14
C TYR A 218 7.35 4.31 6.73
N TRP A 219 7.04 3.03 6.96
CA TRP A 219 5.72 2.46 6.67
C TRP A 219 4.64 2.79 7.72
N GLY A 220 5.03 3.32 8.88
CA GLY A 220 4.14 3.38 10.05
C GLY A 220 3.73 1.99 10.53
N ASP A 221 2.57 1.90 11.17
CA ASP A 221 1.97 0.62 11.58
C ASP A 221 1.21 0.02 10.39
N LEU A 222 1.68 -1.10 9.84
CA LEU A 222 0.97 -1.83 8.78
C LEU A 222 0.40 -3.14 9.32
N ASP A 223 -0.85 -3.45 8.98
CA ASP A 223 -1.43 -4.78 9.21
C ASP A 223 -1.04 -5.74 8.08
N LEU A 224 -1.00 -5.23 6.84
CA LEU A 224 -0.74 -5.99 5.62
C LEU A 224 0.20 -5.23 4.69
N LEU A 225 1.25 -5.90 4.20
CA LEU A 225 2.11 -5.42 3.14
C LEU A 225 1.95 -6.33 1.91
N LEU A 226 1.48 -5.74 0.80
CA LEU A 226 1.43 -6.43 -0.49
C LEU A 226 2.74 -6.23 -1.24
N ILE A 227 3.20 -7.28 -1.93
CA ILE A 227 4.37 -7.22 -2.80
C ILE A 227 3.94 -7.58 -4.23
N ASP A 228 4.00 -6.61 -5.13
CA ASP A 228 3.75 -6.82 -6.57
C ASP A 228 5.00 -7.41 -7.22
N MET A 229 5.04 -8.73 -7.37
CA MET A 229 6.24 -9.43 -7.85
C MET A 229 6.52 -9.14 -9.33
N PRO A 230 7.76 -9.15 -9.82
CA PRO A 230 7.99 -9.17 -11.26
C PRO A 230 7.42 -10.45 -11.90
N PRO A 231 7.16 -10.47 -13.21
CA PRO A 231 6.72 -11.69 -13.88
C PRO A 231 7.81 -12.78 -13.83
N GLY A 232 7.40 -14.03 -13.62
CA GLY A 232 8.29 -15.19 -13.65
C GLY A 232 9.06 -15.44 -12.35
N THR A 233 10.18 -16.14 -12.46
CA THR A 233 10.91 -16.79 -11.35
C THR A 233 12.38 -16.33 -11.21
N GLY A 234 12.65 -15.05 -11.45
CA GLY A 234 14.01 -14.48 -11.43
C GLY A 234 14.55 -14.13 -10.04
N ASP A 235 15.76 -13.56 -9.98
CA ASP A 235 16.50 -13.23 -8.75
C ASP A 235 15.70 -12.39 -7.73
N MET A 236 14.84 -11.48 -8.20
CA MET A 236 13.97 -10.67 -7.35
C MET A 236 13.03 -11.52 -6.47
N ALA A 237 12.58 -12.69 -6.93
CA ALA A 237 11.74 -13.58 -6.15
C ALA A 237 12.51 -14.25 -5.01
N LEU A 238 13.81 -14.49 -5.19
CA LEU A 238 14.71 -14.95 -4.13
C LEU A 238 14.99 -13.82 -3.13
N ASP A 239 15.28 -12.61 -3.60
CA ASP A 239 15.48 -11.45 -2.72
C ASP A 239 14.25 -11.18 -1.84
N VAL A 240 13.04 -11.27 -2.41
CA VAL A 240 11.79 -11.15 -1.62
C VAL A 240 11.64 -12.30 -0.61
N ALA A 241 12.06 -13.52 -0.94
CA ALA A 241 12.05 -14.63 0.00
C ALA A 241 13.03 -14.46 1.15
N GLU A 242 14.22 -13.92 0.87
CA GLU A 242 15.22 -13.64 1.90
C GLU A 242 14.77 -12.49 2.83
N LEU A 243 14.21 -11.42 2.27
CA LEU A 243 13.78 -10.25 3.04
C LEU A 243 12.48 -10.47 3.81
N PHE A 244 11.60 -11.31 3.29
CA PHE A 244 10.29 -11.60 3.90
C PHE A 244 10.12 -13.11 4.17
N PRO A 245 10.90 -13.69 5.11
CA PRO A 245 11.00 -15.14 5.27
C PRO A 245 9.88 -15.78 6.11
N LYS A 246 8.99 -14.98 6.73
CA LYS A 246 7.95 -15.46 7.66
C LYS A 246 6.61 -14.81 7.39
N LYS A 247 5.52 -15.43 7.85
CA LYS A 247 4.14 -14.87 7.74
C LYS A 247 3.81 -14.39 6.33
N ARG A 248 4.33 -15.11 5.33
CA ARG A 248 4.22 -14.78 3.92
C ARG A 248 3.20 -15.67 3.26
N TYR A 249 2.26 -15.05 2.58
CA TYR A 249 1.20 -15.68 1.85
C TYR A 249 1.35 -15.31 0.38
N ASP A 250 1.20 -16.29 -0.51
CA ASP A 250 1.35 -16.09 -1.94
C ASP A 250 0.00 -16.30 -2.61
N VAL A 251 -0.30 -15.50 -3.62
CA VAL A 251 -1.37 -15.75 -4.57
C VAL A 251 -0.81 -15.67 -5.98
N ILE A 252 -1.33 -16.51 -6.87
CA ILE A 252 -0.87 -16.54 -8.26
C ILE A 252 -1.96 -16.03 -9.18
N VAL A 253 -1.62 -15.05 -10.00
CA VAL A 253 -2.48 -14.45 -11.01
C VAL A 253 -2.20 -15.11 -12.35
N THR A 254 -3.28 -15.55 -13.01
CA THR A 254 -3.25 -16.11 -14.36
C THR A 254 -4.40 -15.57 -15.20
N THR A 255 -4.51 -16.04 -16.44
CA THR A 255 -5.59 -15.73 -17.39
C THR A 255 -6.21 -17.04 -17.91
N PRO A 256 -7.41 -17.02 -18.52
CA PRO A 256 -8.04 -18.21 -19.07
C PRO A 256 -7.22 -18.94 -20.15
N GLU A 257 -6.30 -18.24 -20.80
CA GLU A 257 -5.41 -18.80 -21.82
C GLU A 257 -4.52 -19.93 -21.25
N LYS A 258 -4.55 -21.11 -21.87
CA LYS A 258 -3.86 -22.32 -21.38
C LYS A 258 -2.34 -22.18 -21.32
N GLU A 259 -1.72 -21.41 -22.23
CA GLU A 259 -0.27 -21.16 -22.19
C GLU A 259 0.18 -20.37 -20.94
N ALA A 260 -0.70 -19.50 -20.40
CA ALA A 260 -0.43 -18.79 -19.14
C ALA A 260 -0.33 -19.73 -17.94
N SER A 261 -1.04 -20.85 -18.02
CA SER A 261 -1.29 -21.77 -16.92
C SER A 261 -0.04 -22.61 -16.61
N TYR A 262 0.67 -23.06 -17.63
CA TYR A 262 1.91 -23.84 -17.45
C TYR A 262 3.04 -23.03 -16.79
N ILE A 263 3.08 -21.70 -17.00
CA ILE A 263 4.11 -20.84 -16.39
C ILE A 263 3.73 -20.47 -14.94
N ALA A 264 2.42 -20.41 -14.64
CA ALA A 264 1.93 -20.23 -13.27
C ALA A 264 2.34 -21.41 -12.36
N GLU A 265 2.41 -22.64 -12.90
CA GLU A 265 2.94 -23.81 -12.17
C GLU A 265 4.41 -23.62 -11.74
N ARG A 266 5.24 -22.97 -12.57
CA ARG A 266 6.64 -22.65 -12.21
C ARG A 266 6.73 -21.64 -11.07
N ALA A 267 5.89 -20.61 -11.08
CA ALA A 267 5.82 -19.63 -9.97
C ALA A 267 5.43 -20.33 -8.66
N ALA A 268 4.49 -21.28 -8.71
CA ALA A 268 4.14 -22.11 -7.55
C ALA A 268 5.28 -23.03 -7.11
N GLY A 269 6.08 -23.53 -8.05
CA GLY A 269 7.32 -24.27 -7.77
C GLY A 269 8.27 -23.47 -6.88
N MET A 270 8.44 -22.16 -7.10
CA MET A 270 9.23 -21.30 -6.22
C MET A 270 8.60 -21.11 -4.83
N SER A 271 7.28 -20.94 -4.76
CA SER A 271 6.59 -20.87 -3.46
C SER A 271 6.80 -22.17 -2.67
N LYS A 272 6.76 -23.33 -3.34
CA LYS A 272 7.05 -24.65 -2.77
C LYS A 272 8.54 -24.84 -2.42
N LEU A 273 9.47 -24.29 -3.19
CA LEU A 273 10.90 -24.32 -2.87
C LEU A 273 11.23 -23.40 -1.69
N ALA A 274 10.58 -22.23 -1.62
CA ALA A 274 10.71 -21.33 -0.48
C ALA A 274 10.10 -21.95 0.79
N LYS A 275 9.06 -22.79 0.69
CA LYS A 275 8.49 -23.54 1.85
C LYS A 275 9.49 -24.43 2.58
N SER A 276 10.54 -24.93 1.94
CA SER A 276 11.55 -25.74 2.62
C SER A 276 12.56 -24.89 3.43
N GLN A 277 12.56 -23.57 3.25
CA GLN A 277 13.47 -22.62 3.89
C GLN A 277 12.76 -21.46 4.63
N ALA A 278 11.45 -21.28 4.44
CA ALA A 278 10.66 -20.14 4.91
C ALA A 278 9.18 -20.52 5.17
N GLU A 279 8.50 -19.82 6.08
CA GLU A 279 7.07 -20.02 6.41
C GLU A 279 6.17 -19.37 5.35
N VAL A 280 6.09 -20.01 4.19
CA VAL A 280 5.40 -19.49 3.01
C VAL A 280 4.13 -20.30 2.74
N THR A 281 3.01 -19.63 2.52
CA THR A 281 1.74 -20.30 2.23
C THR A 281 1.13 -19.81 0.93
N LEU A 282 1.13 -20.64 -0.11
CA LEU A 282 0.31 -20.43 -1.30
C LEU A 282 -1.18 -20.56 -0.93
N LEU A 283 -1.92 -19.45 -1.01
CA LEU A 283 -3.35 -19.38 -0.69
C LEU A 283 -4.23 -19.88 -1.82
N GLY A 284 -3.87 -19.61 -3.07
CA GLY A 284 -4.64 -20.06 -4.23
C GLY A 284 -4.37 -19.27 -5.50
N ILE A 285 -5.21 -19.52 -6.50
CA ILE A 285 -5.11 -18.95 -7.85
C ILE A 285 -6.19 -17.91 -8.06
N ILE A 286 -5.85 -16.81 -8.72
CA ILE A 286 -6.80 -15.79 -9.18
C ILE A 286 -6.73 -15.78 -10.71
N GLU A 287 -7.84 -16.09 -11.35
CA GLU A 287 -7.97 -15.95 -12.81
C GLU A 287 -8.44 -14.53 -13.11
N ASN A 288 -7.61 -13.75 -13.80
CA ASN A 288 -7.94 -12.40 -14.22
C ASN A 288 -8.35 -12.38 -15.69
N MET A 289 -9.10 -11.36 -16.09
CA MET A 289 -9.66 -11.23 -17.44
C MET A 289 -10.50 -12.47 -17.82
N SER A 290 -11.21 -13.06 -16.85
CA SER A 290 -11.94 -14.32 -17.02
C SER A 290 -13.13 -14.21 -17.97
N TYR A 291 -13.82 -13.09 -17.92
CA TYR A 291 -15.00 -12.82 -18.72
C TYR A 291 -15.21 -11.31 -18.87
N HIS A 292 -15.92 -10.90 -19.91
CA HIS A 292 -16.39 -9.53 -20.10
C HIS A 292 -17.89 -9.48 -19.85
N ILE A 293 -18.40 -8.41 -19.27
CA ILE A 293 -19.85 -8.20 -19.18
C ILE A 293 -20.25 -7.28 -20.33
N CYS A 294 -21.04 -7.81 -21.27
CA CYS A 294 -21.49 -7.04 -22.42
C CYS A 294 -22.31 -5.82 -21.95
N HIS A 295 -21.90 -4.62 -22.36
CA HIS A 295 -22.59 -3.38 -21.99
C HIS A 295 -23.98 -3.23 -22.62
N HIS A 296 -24.30 -4.02 -23.65
CA HIS A 296 -25.59 -3.97 -24.34
C HIS A 296 -26.61 -4.95 -23.74
N CYS A 297 -26.22 -6.19 -23.43
CA CYS A 297 -27.13 -7.23 -22.95
C CYS A 297 -26.87 -7.71 -21.51
N GLY A 298 -25.73 -7.37 -20.91
CA GLY A 298 -25.36 -7.81 -19.56
C GLY A 298 -24.85 -9.25 -19.46
N GLU A 299 -24.75 -9.98 -20.58
CA GLU A 299 -24.24 -11.35 -20.59
C GLU A 299 -22.73 -11.43 -20.37
N LYS A 300 -22.27 -12.55 -19.81
CA LYS A 300 -20.84 -12.85 -19.63
C LYS A 300 -20.27 -13.47 -20.90
N GLU A 301 -19.23 -12.86 -21.44
CA GLU A 301 -18.53 -13.30 -22.65
C GLU A 301 -17.11 -13.74 -22.32
N ALA A 302 -16.71 -14.93 -22.77
CA ALA A 302 -15.36 -15.46 -22.57
C ALA A 302 -14.41 -15.00 -23.68
N LEU A 303 -13.95 -13.74 -23.60
CA LEU A 303 -13.10 -13.12 -24.64
C LEU A 303 -11.76 -13.85 -24.86
N PHE A 304 -11.21 -14.45 -23.80
CA PHE A 304 -9.85 -15.01 -23.81
C PHE A 304 -9.82 -16.53 -23.54
N GLY A 305 -10.97 -17.19 -23.69
CA GLY A 305 -11.15 -18.61 -23.36
C GLY A 305 -11.65 -18.85 -21.93
N VAL A 306 -11.62 -20.10 -21.48
CA VAL A 306 -12.14 -20.53 -20.17
C VAL A 306 -11.25 -21.58 -19.53
N GLY A 307 -11.22 -21.61 -18.19
CA GLY A 307 -10.72 -22.73 -17.40
C GLY A 307 -9.21 -22.79 -17.16
N GLY A 308 -8.44 -21.79 -17.60
CA GLY A 308 -6.99 -21.74 -17.36
C GLY A 308 -6.66 -21.72 -15.86
N GLY A 309 -7.30 -20.82 -15.10
CA GLY A 309 -7.11 -20.73 -13.65
C GLY A 309 -7.55 -21.97 -12.88
N ALA A 310 -8.66 -22.60 -13.29
CA ALA A 310 -9.12 -23.85 -12.69
C ALA A 310 -8.10 -24.98 -12.92
N SER A 311 -7.53 -25.08 -14.12
CA SER A 311 -6.48 -26.05 -14.44
C SER A 311 -5.23 -25.86 -13.58
N VAL A 312 -4.78 -24.62 -13.37
CA VAL A 312 -3.63 -24.31 -12.51
C VAL A 312 -3.93 -24.66 -11.05
N ALA A 313 -5.13 -24.32 -10.58
CA ALA A 313 -5.57 -24.58 -9.21
C ALA A 313 -5.56 -26.09 -8.92
N GLU A 314 -6.09 -26.89 -9.84
CA GLU A 314 -6.09 -28.35 -9.77
C GLU A 314 -4.66 -28.92 -9.78
N ALA A 315 -3.82 -28.50 -10.74
CA ALA A 315 -2.43 -28.96 -10.86
C ALA A 315 -1.60 -28.68 -9.60
N LEU A 316 -1.88 -27.58 -8.91
CA LEU A 316 -1.16 -27.17 -7.71
C LEU A 316 -1.80 -27.62 -6.40
N ASN A 317 -2.99 -28.23 -6.47
CA ASN A 317 -3.82 -28.63 -5.33
C ASN A 317 -4.10 -27.46 -4.36
N VAL A 318 -4.58 -26.34 -4.92
CA VAL A 318 -4.97 -25.13 -4.18
C VAL A 318 -6.29 -24.60 -4.75
N PRO A 319 -7.06 -23.78 -4.00
CA PRO A 319 -8.34 -23.28 -4.51
C PRO A 319 -8.16 -22.25 -5.63
N LEU A 320 -9.12 -22.23 -6.57
CA LEU A 320 -9.38 -21.06 -7.41
C LEU A 320 -10.17 -20.05 -6.56
N LEU A 321 -9.51 -18.95 -6.20
CA LEU A 321 -10.01 -17.95 -5.27
C LEU A 321 -11.04 -17.01 -5.91
N ALA A 322 -10.81 -16.62 -7.16
CA ALA A 322 -11.71 -15.74 -7.89
C ALA A 322 -11.48 -15.81 -9.41
N GLN A 323 -12.52 -15.42 -10.12
CA GLN A 323 -12.51 -15.10 -11.55
C GLN A 323 -12.90 -13.64 -11.72
N ILE A 324 -11.95 -12.81 -12.14
CA ILE A 324 -12.11 -11.36 -12.21
C ILE A 324 -12.47 -10.95 -13.65
N PRO A 325 -13.51 -10.13 -13.85
CA PRO A 325 -13.88 -9.69 -15.18
C PRO A 325 -12.83 -8.80 -15.83
N PHE A 326 -12.77 -8.83 -17.16
CA PHE A 326 -12.01 -7.89 -17.97
C PHE A 326 -12.68 -6.51 -17.95
N ALA A 327 -11.91 -5.47 -17.60
CA ALA A 327 -12.34 -4.07 -17.66
C ALA A 327 -11.68 -3.36 -18.86
N PRO A 328 -12.46 -2.96 -19.90
CA PRO A 328 -11.92 -2.52 -21.18
C PRO A 328 -10.99 -1.29 -21.14
N ARG A 329 -11.19 -0.40 -20.16
CA ARG A 329 -10.44 0.86 -20.08
C ARG A 329 -9.22 0.79 -19.14
N GLY A 330 -8.95 -0.38 -18.55
CA GLY A 330 -7.99 -0.51 -17.46
C GLY A 330 -8.36 0.37 -16.26
N GLY A 331 -7.67 0.15 -15.13
CA GLY A 331 -7.81 1.02 -13.96
C GLY A 331 -8.35 0.33 -12.71
N LEU A 332 -8.56 1.15 -11.68
CA LEU A 332 -8.99 0.72 -10.35
C LEU A 332 -10.51 0.53 -10.31
N TYR A 333 -11.01 -0.32 -9.41
CA TYR A 333 -12.43 -0.60 -9.25
C TYR A 333 -13.22 0.63 -8.80
N VAL A 334 -12.57 1.56 -8.10
CA VAL A 334 -13.15 2.86 -7.76
C VAL A 334 -13.51 3.67 -9.02
N HIS A 335 -12.83 3.40 -10.13
CA HIS A 335 -13.10 3.98 -11.46
C HIS A 335 -13.84 3.00 -12.39
N GLN A 336 -13.95 1.73 -12.02
CA GLN A 336 -14.52 0.63 -12.81
C GLN A 336 -15.48 -0.18 -11.93
N PRO A 337 -16.76 0.20 -11.83
CA PRO A 337 -17.73 -0.43 -10.90
C PRO A 337 -17.85 -1.96 -11.06
N ILE A 338 -17.67 -2.47 -12.28
CA ILE A 338 -17.68 -3.91 -12.60
C ILE A 338 -16.63 -4.72 -11.82
N LEU A 339 -15.55 -4.07 -11.36
CA LEU A 339 -14.50 -4.70 -10.58
C LEU A 339 -14.76 -4.62 -9.07
N LYS A 340 -15.67 -3.76 -8.60
CA LYS A 340 -15.77 -3.41 -7.17
C LYS A 340 -16.14 -4.60 -6.30
N GLU A 341 -17.27 -5.22 -6.59
CA GLU A 341 -17.76 -6.37 -5.81
C GLU A 341 -16.80 -7.57 -5.85
N PRO A 342 -16.27 -8.01 -7.02
CA PRO A 342 -15.25 -9.06 -7.07
C PRO A 342 -14.01 -8.77 -6.23
N MET A 343 -13.51 -7.53 -6.23
CA MET A 343 -12.30 -7.15 -5.49
C MET A 343 -12.52 -7.12 -3.98
N ILE A 344 -13.64 -6.57 -3.52
CA ILE A 344 -13.99 -6.54 -2.10
C ILE A 344 -14.16 -7.98 -1.58
N HIS A 345 -14.89 -8.82 -2.30
CA HIS A 345 -15.10 -10.21 -1.91
C HIS A 345 -13.81 -11.02 -1.88
N LEU A 346 -12.95 -10.86 -2.89
CA LEU A 346 -11.65 -11.51 -2.93
C LEU A 346 -10.74 -11.06 -1.77
N ALA A 347 -10.69 -9.76 -1.47
CA ALA A 347 -9.93 -9.24 -0.34
C ALA A 347 -10.44 -9.80 1.00
N GLN A 348 -11.76 -9.83 1.23
CA GLN A 348 -12.35 -10.44 2.43
C GLN A 348 -11.96 -11.93 2.56
N THR A 349 -12.07 -12.69 1.47
CA THR A 349 -11.72 -14.11 1.42
C THR A 349 -10.25 -14.33 1.77
N LEU A 350 -9.36 -13.57 1.14
CA LEU A 350 -7.92 -13.62 1.42
C LEU A 350 -7.61 -13.28 2.87
N TRP A 351 -8.22 -12.23 3.44
CA TRP A 351 -7.99 -11.85 4.83
C TRP A 351 -8.42 -12.95 5.80
N LEU A 352 -9.59 -13.55 5.59
CA LEU A 352 -10.08 -14.67 6.40
C LEU A 352 -9.15 -15.90 6.32
N MET A 353 -8.62 -16.20 5.13
CA MET A 353 -7.65 -17.29 4.95
C MET A 353 -6.31 -17.01 5.66
N ILE A 354 -5.88 -15.74 5.70
CA ILE A 354 -4.68 -15.32 6.42
C ILE A 354 -4.91 -15.45 7.93
N GLU A 355 -6.00 -14.90 8.46
CA GLU A 355 -6.30 -14.88 9.90
C GLU A 355 -6.61 -16.28 10.47
N SER A 356 -7.35 -17.12 9.74
CA SER A 356 -7.64 -18.49 10.18
C SER A 356 -6.37 -19.34 10.39
N ARG A 357 -5.30 -19.05 9.65
CA ARG A 357 -4.02 -19.75 9.79
C ARG A 357 -3.22 -19.27 10.99
N VAL A 358 -3.36 -17.99 11.38
CA VAL A 358 -2.75 -17.45 12.59
C VAL A 358 -3.29 -18.16 13.82
N HIS A 359 -4.61 -18.41 13.86
CA HIS A 359 -5.22 -19.15 14.97
C HIS A 359 -4.68 -20.59 15.09
N LEU A 360 -4.39 -21.26 13.96
CA LEU A 360 -3.81 -22.61 13.98
C LEU A 360 -2.36 -22.64 14.46
N GLU A 361 -1.59 -21.57 14.22
CA GLU A 361 -0.21 -21.43 14.70
C GLU A 361 -0.11 -21.11 16.19
N GLN A 362 -1.11 -20.42 16.77
CA GLN A 362 -1.15 -20.08 18.20
C GLN A 362 -1.65 -21.21 19.11
N VAL A 363 -2.34 -22.20 18.54
CA VAL A 363 -2.91 -23.35 19.29
C VAL A 363 -1.94 -24.56 19.31
N ARG A 364 -0.86 -24.51 18.52
CA ARG A 364 0.25 -25.47 18.55
C ARG A 364 1.38 -24.93 19.43
#